data_AF-A0A939HD71-F1
#
_entry.id   AF-A0A939HD71-F1
#
_cell.length_a   1.000
_cell.length_b   1.000
_cell.length_c   1.000
_cell.angle_alpha   90.00
_cell.angle_beta   90.00
_cell.angle_gamma   90.00
#
_symmetry.space_group_name_H-M   'P 1'
#
loop_
_entity.id
_entity.type
_entity.pdbx_description
1 polymer ?
#
loop_
_entity_poly.entity_id
_entity_poly.type
_entity_poly.pdbx_seq_one_letter_code
_entity_poly.pdbx_strand_id
1 'polypeptide(L)'
;MTTYESSDSTAAQSLPPAPDREPQLVDRSRKTKVKALLANAGGANVARVILGAVIALLLVVTWFGSNPSLNDAGNPSEWKSQLSQAAIKNGLNNGDTKGAPQQSVVNGWYANDIAIVQASQNSYIAASTTRNGSLLALVGLGFAGELIIRGVERSRRKR
;
A
#
# COMPACT_ATOMS: atom_id res chain seq x y z
N MET A 1 -32.07 86.57 52.48
CA MET A 1 -30.78 86.82 53.15
C MET A 1 -30.10 85.46 53.33
N THR A 2 -28.97 85.27 52.61
CA THR A 2 -27.83 84.33 52.84
C THR A 2 -28.14 82.84 53.09
N THR A 3 -27.99 81.91 52.11
CA THR A 3 -26.77 81.20 51.61
C THR A 3 -26.01 80.35 52.63
N TYR A 4 -25.86 79.04 52.36
CA TYR A 4 -24.58 78.30 52.30
C TYR A 4 -24.71 77.05 51.39
N GLU A 5 -23.69 76.87 50.54
CA GLU A 5 -23.39 75.68 49.73
C GLU A 5 -22.87 74.51 50.59
N SER A 6 -23.00 73.26 50.10
CA SER A 6 -21.84 72.46 49.65
C SER A 6 -22.27 71.12 49.02
N SER A 7 -21.84 70.94 47.77
CA SER A 7 -21.48 69.70 47.06
C SER A 7 -21.59 68.34 47.78
N ASP A 8 -22.27 67.38 47.14
CA ASP A 8 -21.55 66.16 46.73
C ASP A 8 -22.20 65.48 45.52
N SER A 9 -21.35 65.23 44.53
CA SER A 9 -21.63 64.55 43.28
C SER A 9 -21.58 63.04 43.47
N THR A 10 -22.67 62.32 43.14
CA THR A 10 -22.59 60.86 42.96
C THR A 10 -23.30 60.44 41.68
N ALA A 11 -22.51 60.49 40.61
CA ALA A 11 -22.48 59.62 39.45
C ALA A 11 -23.67 58.65 39.29
N ALA A 12 -24.53 58.94 38.33
CA ALA A 12 -25.29 57.91 37.63
C ALA A 12 -24.29 56.90 37.04
N GLN A 13 -24.30 55.67 37.54
CA GLN A 13 -23.51 54.57 36.98
C GLN A 13 -24.01 54.28 35.56
N SER A 14 -23.33 54.86 34.57
CA SER A 14 -23.42 54.43 33.19
C SER A 14 -22.80 53.04 33.10
N LEU A 15 -23.64 52.04 32.86
CA LEU A 15 -23.23 50.70 32.46
C LEU A 15 -22.23 50.79 31.28
N PRO A 16 -21.10 50.08 31.30
CA PRO A 16 -20.16 50.09 30.19
C PRO A 16 -20.83 49.47 28.95
N PRO A 17 -20.53 49.97 27.73
CA PRO A 17 -21.03 49.35 26.51
C PRO A 17 -20.52 47.91 26.43
N ALA A 18 -21.43 46.98 26.12
CA ALA A 18 -21.10 45.59 25.91
C ALA A 18 -19.96 45.48 24.88
N PRO A 19 -18.93 44.66 25.10
CA PRO A 19 -17.91 44.43 24.08
C PRO A 19 -18.56 43.73 22.89
N ASP A 20 -18.51 44.37 21.72
CA ASP A 20 -18.81 43.77 20.43
C ASP A 20 -17.77 42.66 20.15
N ARG A 21 -17.98 41.49 20.75
CA ARG A 21 -17.33 40.25 20.33
C ARG A 21 -18.37 39.39 19.66
N GLU A 22 -18.50 39.59 18.36
CA GLU A 22 -19.03 38.56 17.48
C GLU A 22 -18.31 37.24 17.81
N PRO A 23 -19.03 36.14 18.08
CA PRO A 23 -18.40 34.84 18.20
C PRO A 23 -17.76 34.52 16.84
N GLN A 24 -16.43 34.58 16.77
CA GLN A 24 -15.70 34.10 15.60
C GLN A 24 -16.15 32.65 15.35
N LEU A 25 -16.87 32.46 14.24
CA LEU A 25 -17.34 31.18 13.75
C LEU A 25 -16.12 30.27 13.59
N VAL A 26 -15.91 29.39 14.58
CA VAL A 26 -14.90 28.34 14.56
C VAL A 26 -15.00 27.61 13.23
N ASP A 27 -13.91 27.75 12.46
CA ASP A 27 -13.57 27.19 11.16
C ASP A 27 -14.44 26.02 10.66
N ARG A 28 -15.70 26.31 10.28
CA ARG A 28 -16.53 25.39 9.50
C ARG A 28 -15.98 25.22 8.08
N SER A 29 -15.02 26.05 7.66
CA SER A 29 -14.51 26.12 6.29
C SER A 29 -13.82 24.84 5.85
N ARG A 30 -13.17 24.08 6.74
CA ARG A 30 -12.57 22.78 6.36
C ARG A 30 -13.60 21.74 5.95
N LYS A 31 -14.70 21.61 6.70
CA LYS A 31 -15.77 20.64 6.38
C LYS A 31 -16.54 21.06 5.13
N THR A 32 -16.75 22.36 4.91
CA THR A 32 -17.36 22.86 3.67
C THR A 32 -16.43 22.80 2.48
N LYS A 33 -15.10 22.98 2.62
CA LYS A 33 -14.16 22.84 1.51
C LYS A 33 -14.04 21.39 1.03
N VAL A 34 -14.04 20.42 1.94
CA VAL A 34 -14.08 18.99 1.56
C VAL A 34 -15.41 18.64 0.89
N LYS A 35 -16.55 19.09 1.46
CA LYS A 35 -17.87 18.92 0.82
C LYS A 35 -18.00 19.66 -0.52
N ALA A 36 -17.38 20.83 -0.67
CA ALA A 36 -17.41 21.63 -1.90
C ALA A 36 -16.46 21.05 -2.97
N LEU A 37 -15.32 20.48 -2.58
CA LEU A 37 -14.46 19.69 -3.47
C LEU A 37 -15.20 18.43 -3.94
N LEU A 38 -15.91 17.73 -3.06
CA LEU A 38 -16.76 16.59 -3.40
C LEU A 38 -18.00 16.98 -4.22
N ALA A 39 -18.52 18.19 -4.05
CA ALA A 39 -19.68 18.70 -4.79
C ALA A 39 -19.33 19.28 -6.17
N ASN A 40 -18.12 19.85 -6.34
CA ASN A 40 -17.63 20.37 -7.62
C ASN A 40 -16.79 19.35 -8.41
N ALA A 41 -16.28 18.29 -7.78
CA ALA A 41 -15.77 17.13 -8.46
C ALA A 41 -16.97 16.34 -8.98
N GLY A 42 -17.43 16.62 -10.21
CA GLY A 42 -18.50 15.86 -10.84
C GLY A 42 -18.27 14.35 -10.65
N GLY A 43 -19.32 13.57 -10.36
CA GLY A 43 -19.23 12.22 -9.76
C GLY A 43 -18.25 11.23 -10.43
N ALA A 44 -17.84 11.48 -11.67
CA ALA A 44 -16.76 10.77 -12.33
C ALA A 44 -15.37 10.99 -11.70
N ASN A 45 -15.04 12.19 -11.21
CA ASN A 45 -13.78 12.43 -10.48
C ASN A 45 -13.76 11.67 -9.14
N VAL A 46 -14.89 11.61 -8.44
CA VAL A 46 -15.03 10.80 -7.22
C VAL A 46 -14.88 9.31 -7.57
N ALA A 47 -15.50 8.84 -8.66
CA ALA A 47 -15.36 7.46 -9.12
C ALA A 47 -13.91 7.11 -9.47
N ARG A 48 -13.15 8.01 -10.10
CA ARG A 48 -11.72 7.82 -10.39
C ARG A 48 -10.88 7.68 -9.11
N VAL A 49 -11.14 8.53 -8.11
CA VAL A 49 -10.43 8.48 -6.83
C VAL A 49 -10.72 7.16 -6.12
N ILE A 50 -11.98 6.73 -6.08
CA ILE A 50 -12.36 5.44 -5.48
C ILE A 50 -11.72 4.28 -6.23
N LEU A 51 -11.83 4.24 -7.56
CA LEU A 51 -11.21 3.22 -8.39
C LEU A 51 -9.69 3.15 -8.16
N GLY A 52 -9.02 4.30 -8.20
CA GLY A 52 -7.59 4.40 -7.95
C GLY A 52 -7.20 3.91 -6.55
N ALA A 53 -7.94 4.30 -5.52
CA ALA A 53 -7.69 3.88 -4.15
C ALA A 53 -7.88 2.36 -3.97
N VAL A 54 -8.93 1.79 -4.56
CA VAL A 54 -9.19 0.34 -4.50
C VAL A 54 -8.10 -0.43 -5.24
N ILE A 55 -7.73 -0.01 -6.46
CA ILE A 55 -6.67 -0.67 -7.23
C ILE A 55 -5.32 -0.55 -6.50
N ALA A 56 -5.00 0.62 -5.95
CA ALA A 56 -3.77 0.81 -5.18
C ALA A 56 -3.71 -0.10 -3.94
N LEU A 57 -4.81 -0.20 -3.19
CA LEU A 57 -4.91 -1.10 -2.04
C LEU A 57 -4.72 -2.56 -2.46
N LEU A 58 -5.40 -2.99 -3.53
CA LEU A 58 -5.27 -4.35 -4.05
C LEU A 58 -3.84 -4.65 -4.50
N LEU A 59 -3.17 -3.73 -5.19
CA LEU A 59 -1.77 -3.88 -5.59
C LEU A 59 -0.86 -4.09 -4.38
N VAL A 60 -1.03 -3.30 -3.31
CA VAL A 60 -0.26 -3.45 -2.08
C VAL A 60 -0.52 -4.82 -1.44
N VAL A 61 -1.78 -5.20 -1.27
CA VAL A 61 -2.16 -6.50 -0.68
C VAL A 61 -1.60 -7.65 -1.50
N THR A 62 -1.72 -7.60 -2.84
CA THR A 62 -1.15 -8.62 -3.72
C THR A 62 0.37 -8.67 -3.61
N TRP A 63 1.06 -7.53 -3.62
CA TRP A 63 2.53 -7.48 -3.56
C TRP A 63 3.08 -8.19 -2.31
N PHE A 64 2.54 -7.87 -1.14
CA PHE A 64 2.99 -8.45 0.12
C PHE A 64 2.44 -9.86 0.37
N GLY A 65 1.16 -10.09 0.05
CA GLY A 65 0.49 -11.36 0.30
C GLY A 65 0.92 -12.51 -0.61
N SER A 66 1.52 -12.20 -1.77
CA SER A 66 2.01 -13.22 -2.72
C SER A 66 3.54 -13.23 -2.85
N ASN A 67 4.26 -12.78 -1.82
CA ASN A 67 5.72 -12.84 -1.82
C ASN A 67 6.19 -14.32 -1.87
N PRO A 68 6.94 -14.73 -2.91
CA PRO A 68 7.39 -16.11 -3.06
C PRO A 68 8.20 -16.63 -1.88
N SER A 69 8.98 -15.74 -1.23
CA SER A 69 9.83 -16.11 -0.10
C SER A 69 9.04 -16.51 1.16
N LEU A 70 7.74 -16.18 1.22
CA LEU A 70 6.86 -16.55 2.33
C LEU A 70 6.20 -17.93 2.13
N ASN A 71 6.29 -18.50 0.93
CA ASN A 71 5.57 -19.72 0.52
C ASN A 71 6.52 -20.89 0.24
N ASP A 72 7.53 -21.09 1.08
CA ASP A 72 8.52 -22.20 1.00
C ASP A 72 9.30 -22.30 -0.32
N ALA A 73 9.26 -21.26 -1.17
CA ALA A 73 9.97 -21.26 -2.44
C ALA A 73 11.49 -21.02 -2.29
N GLY A 74 11.99 -20.86 -1.07
CA GLY A 74 13.38 -20.50 -0.79
C GLY A 74 13.72 -19.07 -1.21
N ASN A 75 14.98 -18.68 -0.99
CA ASN A 75 15.48 -17.35 -1.33
C ASN A 75 16.47 -17.44 -2.50
N PRO A 76 16.26 -16.69 -3.61
CA PRO A 76 17.16 -16.70 -4.76
C PRO A 76 18.63 -16.42 -4.43
N SER A 77 18.87 -15.63 -3.38
CA SER A 77 20.23 -15.30 -2.94
C SER A 77 21.00 -16.49 -2.36
N GLU A 78 20.31 -17.54 -1.92
CA GLU A 78 20.91 -18.70 -1.25
C GLU A 78 21.21 -19.86 -2.19
N TRP A 79 20.52 -19.97 -3.33
CA TRP A 79 20.62 -21.13 -4.23
C TRP A 79 22.05 -21.41 -4.69
N LYS A 80 22.82 -20.37 -4.99
CA LYS A 80 24.23 -20.52 -5.39
C LYS A 80 25.05 -21.14 -4.26
N SER A 81 24.84 -20.71 -3.02
CA SER A 81 25.50 -21.29 -1.86
C SER A 81 25.06 -22.74 -1.63
N GLN A 82 23.75 -23.03 -1.73
CA GLN A 82 23.21 -24.37 -1.56
C GLN A 82 23.77 -25.35 -2.59
N LEU A 83 23.83 -24.95 -3.86
CA LEU A 83 24.47 -25.75 -4.93
C LEU A 83 25.97 -25.94 -4.68
N SER A 84 26.66 -24.88 -4.23
CA SER A 84 28.09 -24.98 -3.90
C SER A 84 28.34 -25.92 -2.72
N GLN A 85 27.50 -25.88 -1.68
CA GLN A 85 27.61 -26.77 -0.52
C GLN A 85 27.34 -28.22 -0.91
N ALA A 86 26.31 -28.46 -1.73
CA ALA A 86 26.04 -29.79 -2.28
C ALA A 86 27.23 -30.31 -3.11
N ALA A 87 27.84 -29.45 -3.94
CA ALA A 87 29.01 -29.82 -4.75
C ALA A 87 30.24 -30.14 -3.89
N ILE A 88 30.52 -29.34 -2.84
CA ILE A 88 31.61 -29.60 -1.89
C ILE A 88 31.38 -30.93 -1.16
N LYS A 89 30.18 -31.14 -0.61
CA LYS A 89 29.80 -32.38 0.08
C LYS A 89 29.96 -33.60 -0.82
N ASN A 90 29.51 -33.51 -2.08
CA ASN A 90 29.70 -34.58 -3.05
C ASN A 90 31.18 -34.80 -3.40
N GLY A 91 31.96 -33.73 -3.54
CA GLY A 91 33.40 -33.81 -3.81
C GLY A 91 34.17 -34.54 -2.69
N LEU A 92 33.85 -34.23 -1.43
CA LEU A 92 34.42 -34.90 -0.27
C LEU A 92 34.04 -36.38 -0.25
N ASN A 93 32.74 -36.69 -0.38
CA ASN A 93 32.26 -38.07 -0.34
C ASN A 93 32.81 -38.90 -1.53
N ASN A 94 32.87 -38.33 -2.73
CA ASN A 94 33.45 -39.01 -3.88
C ASN A 94 34.95 -39.24 -3.73
N GLY A 95 35.67 -38.42 -2.95
CA GLY A 95 37.07 -38.69 -2.61
C GLY A 95 37.23 -40.03 -1.87
N ASP A 96 36.30 -40.34 -0.98
CA ASP A 96 36.31 -41.54 -0.13
C ASP A 96 35.65 -42.76 -0.79
N THR A 97 34.80 -42.56 -1.80
CA THR A 97 34.00 -43.64 -2.41
C THR A 97 34.34 -43.95 -3.87
N LYS A 98 35.34 -43.30 -4.46
CA LYS A 98 35.64 -43.42 -5.90
C LYS A 98 35.95 -44.88 -6.29
N GLY A 99 35.24 -45.40 -7.28
CA GLY A 99 35.45 -46.76 -7.80
C GLY A 99 34.87 -47.87 -6.92
N ALA A 100 34.26 -47.53 -5.78
CA ALA A 100 33.57 -48.49 -4.92
C ALA A 100 32.06 -48.50 -5.24
N PRO A 101 31.35 -49.62 -4.99
CA PRO A 101 29.90 -49.71 -5.22
C PRO A 101 29.10 -48.61 -4.51
N GLN A 102 29.54 -48.16 -3.33
CA GLN A 102 28.91 -47.07 -2.58
C GLN A 102 28.90 -45.71 -3.30
N GLN A 103 29.71 -45.53 -4.36
CA GLN A 103 29.71 -44.30 -5.16
C GLN A 103 28.34 -43.97 -5.77
N SER A 104 27.58 -45.01 -6.14
CA SER A 104 26.23 -44.83 -6.69
C SER A 104 25.28 -44.16 -5.68
N VAL A 105 25.39 -44.52 -4.39
CA VAL A 105 24.58 -43.95 -3.32
C VAL A 105 24.95 -42.49 -3.08
N VAL A 106 26.24 -42.17 -3.04
CA VAL A 106 26.75 -40.79 -2.89
C VAL A 106 26.27 -39.90 -4.03
N ASN A 107 26.38 -40.37 -5.27
CA ASN A 107 25.87 -39.65 -6.44
C ASN A 107 24.35 -39.45 -6.37
N GLY A 108 23.61 -40.42 -5.83
CA GLY A 108 22.16 -40.32 -5.60
C GLY A 108 21.79 -39.23 -4.60
N TRP A 109 22.53 -39.13 -3.47
CA TRP A 109 22.32 -38.05 -2.50
C TRP A 109 22.64 -36.68 -3.09
N TYR A 110 23.72 -36.56 -3.86
CA TYR A 110 24.04 -35.31 -4.55
C TYR A 110 22.96 -34.91 -5.56
N ALA A 111 22.45 -35.87 -6.35
CA ALA A 111 21.36 -35.62 -7.27
C ALA A 111 20.08 -35.17 -6.54
N ASN A 112 19.79 -35.74 -5.37
CA ASN A 112 18.68 -35.32 -4.53
C ASN A 112 18.87 -33.90 -3.98
N ASP A 113 20.06 -33.56 -3.49
CA ASP A 113 20.40 -32.21 -3.00
C ASP A 113 20.19 -31.16 -4.12
N ILE A 114 20.60 -31.45 -5.37
CA ILE A 114 20.33 -30.58 -6.52
C ILE A 114 18.83 -30.50 -6.82
N ALA A 115 18.12 -31.63 -6.81
CA ALA A 115 16.69 -31.67 -7.13
C ALA A 115 15.86 -30.82 -6.17
N ILE A 116 16.22 -30.77 -4.89
CA ILE A 116 15.58 -29.90 -3.89
C ILE A 116 15.78 -28.42 -4.24
N VAL A 117 17.00 -28.02 -4.59
CA VAL A 117 17.27 -26.63 -5.00
C VAL A 117 16.51 -26.29 -6.29
N GLN A 118 16.46 -27.20 -7.26
CA GLN A 118 15.71 -27.01 -8.50
C GLN A 118 14.20 -26.89 -8.24
N ALA A 119 13.65 -27.69 -7.32
CA ALA A 119 12.26 -27.59 -6.92
C ALA A 119 11.95 -26.23 -6.28
N SER A 120 12.83 -25.73 -5.41
CA SER A 120 12.73 -24.38 -4.83
C SER A 120 12.74 -23.30 -5.92
N GLN A 121 13.65 -23.38 -6.89
CA GLN A 121 13.70 -22.45 -8.03
C GLN A 121 12.40 -22.45 -8.84
N ASN A 122 11.89 -23.64 -9.19
CA ASN A 122 10.67 -23.77 -9.97
C ASN A 122 9.45 -23.22 -9.22
N SER A 123 9.32 -23.51 -7.92
CA SER A 123 8.28 -22.95 -7.07
C SER A 123 8.38 -21.43 -6.97
N TYR A 124 9.59 -20.88 -6.87
CA TYR A 124 9.82 -19.44 -6.83
C TYR A 124 9.39 -18.77 -8.13
N ILE A 125 9.74 -19.36 -9.27
CA ILE A 125 9.36 -18.86 -10.60
C ILE A 125 7.85 -18.92 -10.78
N ALA A 126 7.20 -20.02 -10.40
CA ALA A 126 5.75 -20.18 -10.49
C ALA A 126 5.03 -19.13 -9.65
N ALA A 127 5.41 -19.00 -8.37
CA ALA A 127 4.83 -18.00 -7.46
C ALA A 127 5.06 -16.56 -7.96
N SER A 128 6.27 -16.26 -8.43
CA SER A 128 6.60 -14.94 -9.01
C SER A 128 5.78 -14.63 -10.25
N THR A 129 5.58 -15.63 -11.12
CA THR A 129 4.79 -15.50 -12.34
C THR A 129 3.32 -15.24 -12.01
N THR A 130 2.76 -16.00 -11.07
CA THR A 130 1.39 -15.78 -10.60
C THR A 130 1.23 -14.38 -10.00
N ARG A 131 2.13 -13.94 -9.11
CA ARG A 131 2.11 -12.58 -8.55
C ARG A 131 2.13 -11.53 -9.66
N ASN A 132 3.11 -11.62 -10.57
CA ASN A 132 3.26 -10.65 -11.65
C ASN A 132 2.04 -10.63 -12.57
N GLY A 133 1.46 -11.79 -12.86
CA GLY A 133 0.20 -11.93 -13.60
C GLY A 133 -0.97 -11.25 -12.90
N SER A 134 -1.13 -11.46 -11.59
CA SER A 134 -2.16 -10.79 -10.80
C SER A 134 -1.97 -9.27 -10.76
N LEU A 135 -0.74 -8.78 -10.58
CA LEU A 135 -0.45 -7.34 -10.62
C LEU A 135 -0.77 -6.74 -12.00
N LEU A 136 -0.41 -7.43 -13.08
CA LEU A 136 -0.74 -7.00 -14.44
C LEU A 136 -2.26 -6.97 -14.67
N ALA A 137 -2.99 -7.96 -14.18
CA ALA A 137 -4.45 -7.99 -14.25
C ALA A 137 -5.08 -6.81 -13.50
N LEU A 138 -4.57 -6.46 -12.30
CA LEU A 138 -5.04 -5.30 -11.54
C LEU A 138 -4.80 -3.98 -12.27
N VAL A 139 -3.63 -3.82 -12.89
CA VAL A 139 -3.35 -2.65 -13.75
C VAL A 139 -4.32 -2.61 -14.93
N GLY A 140 -4.54 -3.74 -15.58
CA GLY A 140 -5.52 -3.88 -16.66
C GLY A 140 -6.95 -3.49 -16.25
N LEU A 141 -7.38 -3.91 -15.06
CA LEU A 141 -8.68 -3.53 -14.49
C LEU A 141 -8.76 -2.03 -14.21
N GLY A 142 -7.68 -1.41 -13.71
CA GLY A 142 -7.61 0.04 -13.55
C GLY A 142 -7.79 0.79 -14.87
N PHE A 143 -7.09 0.35 -15.93
CA PHE A 143 -7.24 0.91 -17.28
C PHE A 143 -8.67 0.73 -17.83
N ALA A 144 -9.24 -0.47 -17.71
CA ALA A 144 -10.61 -0.74 -18.15
C ALA A 144 -11.62 0.14 -17.42
N GLY A 145 -11.48 0.28 -16.09
CA GLY A 145 -12.31 1.17 -15.28
C GLY A 145 -12.24 2.63 -15.72
N GLU A 146 -11.05 3.16 -16.02
CA GLU A 146 -10.88 4.53 -16.53
C GLU A 146 -11.55 4.71 -17.90
N LEU A 147 -11.45 3.73 -18.80
CA LEU A 147 -12.12 3.78 -20.10
C LEU A 147 -13.65 3.82 -19.95
N ILE A 148 -14.21 3.04 -19.02
CA ILE A 148 -15.65 3.04 -18.71
C ILE A 148 -16.07 4.41 -18.17
N ILE A 149 -15.34 4.98 -17.21
CA ILE A 149 -15.64 6.30 -16.65
C ILE A 149 -15.62 7.37 -17.76
N ARG A 150 -14.58 7.38 -18.60
CA ARG A 150 -14.48 8.29 -19.77
C ARG A 150 -15.61 8.07 -20.78
N GLY A 151 -16.07 6.83 -20.95
CA GLY A 151 -17.20 6.51 -21.81
C GLY A 151 -18.50 7.12 -21.28
N VAL A 152 -18.79 6.91 -20.00
CA VAL A 152 -20.01 7.43 -19.34
C VAL A 152 -20.02 8.95 -19.31
N GLU A 153 -18.89 9.60 -19.00
CA GLU A 153 -18.77 11.06 -19.05
C GLU A 153 -19.08 11.62 -20.44
N ARG A 154 -18.55 11.01 -21.50
CA ARG A 154 -18.82 11.42 -22.88
C ARG A 154 -20.30 11.27 -23.24
N SER A 155 -20.95 10.19 -22.83
CA SER A 155 -22.37 9.96 -23.07
C SER A 155 -23.27 10.96 -22.33
N ARG A 156 -22.90 11.35 -21.09
CA ARG A 156 -23.64 12.35 -20.31
C ARG A 156 -23.52 13.77 -20.87
N ARG A 157 -22.40 14.12 -21.50
CA ARG A 157 -22.20 15.43 -22.15
C ARG A 157 -22.99 15.59 -23.46
N LYS A 158 -23.41 14.48 -24.09
CA LYS A 158 -24.18 14.49 -25.35
C LYS A 158 -25.70 14.57 -25.16
N ARG A 159 -26.20 14.37 -23.93
CA ARG A 159 -27.60 14.60 -23.54
C ARG A 159 -27.74 15.98 -22.95
#